data_AF-A0A345UI35-F1
#
_entry.id   AF-A0A345UI35-F1
#
_cell.length_a   1.000
_cell.length_b   1.000
_cell.length_c   1.000
_cell.angle_alpha   90.00
_cell.angle_beta   90.00
_cell.angle_gamma   90.00
#
_symmetry.space_group_name_H-M   'P 1'
#
loop_
_entity.id
_entity.type
_entity.pdbx_description
1 polymer ?
#
loop_
_entity_poly.entity_id
_entity_poly.type
_entity_poly.pdbx_seq_one_letter_code
_entity_poly.pdbx_strand_id
1 'polypeptide(L)'
;MTIDTYFKTTFNADFQKLTFRRVALRSRNNSGALQPGLIFGGRHWRNMRQDLSAVPKENRELFLWCLFLLSLTDQTIFAHFGHIYPQWSRVTNLPKFACFGCCNRIQNPFHILERPVHDPAGGRLLRLPIARSRIPEAVSTYLRMLESSSPAHLENLAINDFANATIADPDFHFGHGMLARAFREEFAVQLGFASRCEPAAAPEAAA
;
A
#
# COMPACT_ATOMS: atom_id res chain seq x y z
N MET A 1 -1.09 17.40 13.39
CA MET A 1 -0.93 17.25 11.92
C MET A 1 -1.76 16.06 11.47
N THR A 2 -2.49 16.20 10.36
CA THR A 2 -3.29 15.12 9.75
C THR A 2 -2.46 14.36 8.71
N ILE A 3 -2.92 13.17 8.30
CA ILE A 3 -2.34 12.39 7.20
C ILE A 3 -2.41 13.21 5.90
N ASP A 4 -3.56 13.82 5.60
CA ASP A 4 -3.75 14.64 4.39
C ASP A 4 -2.81 15.85 4.34
N THR A 5 -2.66 16.59 5.45
CA THR A 5 -1.73 17.73 5.48
C THR A 5 -0.30 17.24 5.31
N TYR A 6 0.11 16.18 6.03
CA TYR A 6 1.45 15.63 5.90
C TYR A 6 1.76 15.14 4.48
N PHE A 7 0.80 14.46 3.84
CA PHE A 7 0.91 13.99 2.46
C PHE A 7 1.22 15.15 1.49
N LYS A 8 0.51 16.26 1.64
CA LYS A 8 0.64 17.44 0.77
C LYS A 8 1.90 18.26 1.01
N THR A 9 2.36 18.36 2.26
CA THR A 9 3.43 19.32 2.61
C THR A 9 4.80 18.69 2.84
N THR A 10 4.86 17.45 3.33
CA THR A 10 6.10 16.92 3.92
C THR A 10 6.46 15.54 3.39
N PHE A 11 5.47 14.72 3.04
CA PHE A 11 5.69 13.34 2.65
C PHE A 11 6.70 13.17 1.52
N ASN A 12 6.63 13.97 0.45
CA ASN A 12 7.58 13.84 -0.66
C ASN A 12 9.04 14.04 -0.19
N ALA A 13 9.30 15.07 0.63
CA ALA A 13 10.63 15.33 1.16
C ALA A 13 11.15 14.17 2.04
N ASP A 14 10.30 13.56 2.85
CA ASP A 14 10.65 12.38 3.64
C ASP A 14 10.80 11.11 2.79
N PHE A 15 9.98 10.96 1.75
CA PHE A 15 9.99 9.81 0.83
C PHE A 15 11.28 9.74 0.02
N GLN A 16 11.81 10.88 -0.42
CA GLN A 16 13.11 10.94 -1.11
C GLN A 16 14.31 10.53 -0.23
N LYS A 17 14.13 10.42 1.09
CA LYS A 17 15.18 9.96 2.02
C LYS A 17 15.30 8.44 2.09
N LEU A 18 14.34 7.70 1.52
CA LEU A 18 14.42 6.25 1.48
C LEU A 18 15.57 5.78 0.58
N THR A 19 16.14 4.62 0.90
CA THR A 19 17.14 4.00 0.04
C THR A 19 16.46 3.22 -1.07
N PHE A 20 16.60 3.71 -2.30
CA PHE A 20 16.08 3.04 -3.49
C PHE A 20 17.16 2.19 -4.16
N ARG A 21 16.75 1.05 -4.72
CA ARG A 21 17.61 0.23 -5.58
C ARG A 21 17.06 0.23 -7.00
N ARG A 22 17.94 0.41 -7.98
CA ARG A 22 17.56 0.25 -9.38
C ARG A 22 17.60 -1.22 -9.75
N VAL A 23 16.53 -1.71 -10.36
CA VAL A 23 16.43 -3.08 -10.87
C VAL A 23 16.44 -3.04 -12.39
N ALA A 24 17.39 -3.75 -12.99
CA ALA A 24 17.40 -3.98 -14.43
C ALA A 24 16.44 -5.12 -14.81
N LEU A 25 15.95 -5.11 -16.04
CA LEU A 25 15.18 -6.22 -16.61
C LEU A 25 15.97 -7.52 -16.46
N ARG A 26 15.50 -8.44 -15.61
CA ARG A 26 15.88 -9.85 -15.72
C ARG A 26 14.72 -10.58 -16.39
N SER A 27 14.84 -10.72 -17.71
CA SER A 27 14.01 -11.61 -18.52
C SER A 27 14.09 -13.03 -17.93
N ARG A 28 12.92 -13.56 -17.58
CA ARG A 28 12.55 -14.97 -17.77
C ARG A 28 11.03 -15.06 -17.62
N ASN A 29 10.34 -15.10 -18.76
CA ASN A 29 9.06 -15.76 -19.07
C ASN A 29 7.94 -15.85 -18.01
N ASN A 30 7.89 -14.97 -17.02
CA ASN A 30 6.80 -14.92 -16.05
C ASN A 30 5.96 -13.68 -16.31
N SER A 31 4.72 -13.92 -16.74
CA SER A 31 3.60 -12.99 -16.61
C SER A 31 3.53 -12.49 -15.16
N GLY A 32 4.12 -11.32 -14.88
CA GLY A 32 4.31 -10.78 -13.52
C GLY A 32 5.69 -10.20 -13.22
N ALA A 33 6.63 -10.20 -14.17
CA ALA A 33 7.93 -9.58 -13.98
C ALA A 33 7.83 -8.05 -13.77
N LEU A 34 8.46 -7.55 -12.70
CA LEU A 34 8.63 -6.13 -12.44
C LEU A 34 9.34 -5.44 -13.62
N GLN A 35 8.75 -4.35 -14.10
CA GLN A 35 9.39 -3.44 -15.05
C GLN A 35 10.65 -2.83 -14.42
N PRO A 36 11.67 -2.48 -15.23
CA PRO A 36 12.86 -1.82 -14.72
C PRO A 36 12.46 -0.50 -14.06
N GLY A 37 13.06 -0.22 -12.91
CA GLY A 37 12.65 0.91 -12.09
C GLY A 37 13.35 0.95 -10.75
N LEU A 38 12.92 1.89 -9.92
CA LEU A 38 13.32 1.99 -8.53
C LEU A 38 12.46 1.06 -7.68
N ILE A 39 13.08 0.37 -6.73
CA ILE A 39 12.38 -0.41 -5.72
C ILE A 39 12.86 -0.01 -4.33
N PHE A 40 12.02 -0.22 -3.33
CA PHE A 40 12.38 -0.12 -1.92
C PHE A 40 11.85 -1.30 -1.13
N GLY A 41 12.37 -1.43 0.10
CA GLY A 41 11.98 -2.46 1.05
C GLY A 41 12.85 -3.72 0.95
N GLY A 42 12.24 -4.83 0.54
CA GLY A 42 12.86 -6.16 0.58
C GLY A 42 11.88 -7.25 0.98
N ARG A 43 12.35 -8.50 1.07
CA ARG A 43 11.50 -9.64 1.45
C ARG A 43 10.85 -9.37 2.81
N HIS A 44 9.53 -9.24 2.84
CA HIS A 44 8.74 -8.85 4.02
C HIS A 44 9.22 -7.58 4.73
N TRP A 45 9.79 -6.64 3.97
CA TRP A 45 10.35 -5.38 4.48
C TRP A 45 11.37 -5.53 5.62
N ARG A 46 12.24 -6.55 5.57
CA ARG A 46 13.29 -6.77 6.59
C ARG A 46 14.17 -5.54 6.87
N ASN A 47 14.34 -4.65 5.89
CA ASN A 47 15.15 -3.44 6.01
C ASN A 47 14.38 -2.22 6.55
N MET A 48 13.12 -2.38 6.98
CA MET A 48 12.23 -1.31 7.45
C MET A 48 12.93 -0.31 8.40
N ARG A 49 13.72 -0.79 9.37
CA ARG A 49 14.40 0.09 10.33
C ARG A 49 15.46 0.98 9.67
N GLN A 50 16.20 0.44 8.70
CA GLN A 50 17.16 1.21 7.91
C GLN A 50 16.42 2.21 7.04
N ASP A 51 15.37 1.78 6.35
CA ASP A 51 14.55 2.64 5.49
C ASP A 51 13.95 3.82 6.27
N LEU A 52 13.43 3.57 7.48
CA LEU A 52 12.81 4.59 8.34
C LEU A 52 13.82 5.37 9.19
N SER A 53 15.11 5.04 9.16
CA SER A 53 16.13 5.72 9.97
C SER A 53 16.30 7.19 9.59
N ALA A 54 16.14 7.50 8.30
CA ALA A 54 16.24 8.84 7.75
C ALA A 54 14.95 9.68 7.89
N VAL A 55 13.83 9.04 8.28
CA VAL A 55 12.56 9.73 8.53
C VAL A 55 12.52 10.22 9.99
N PRO A 56 12.24 11.52 10.23
CA PRO A 56 12.10 12.07 11.59
C PRO A 56 11.13 11.24 12.43
N LYS A 57 11.46 10.98 13.70
CA LYS A 57 10.71 10.04 14.56
C LYS A 57 9.24 10.46 14.70
N GLU A 58 9.01 11.75 14.85
CA GLU A 58 7.73 12.42 14.94
C GLU A 58 6.86 12.28 13.67
N ASN A 59 7.47 12.06 12.51
CA ASN A 59 6.77 11.92 11.23
C ASN A 59 6.49 10.46 10.86
N ARG A 60 7.17 9.49 11.49
CA ARG A 60 7.17 8.08 11.04
C ARG A 60 5.78 7.47 10.91
N GLU A 61 4.87 7.75 11.83
CA GLU A 61 3.50 7.23 11.76
C GLU A 61 2.77 7.75 10.51
N LEU A 62 2.81 9.05 10.28
CA LEU A 62 2.16 9.69 9.13
C LEU A 62 2.82 9.28 7.82
N PHE A 63 4.15 9.11 7.85
CA PHE A 63 4.95 8.57 6.76
C PHE A 63 4.51 7.16 6.38
N LEU A 64 4.33 6.26 7.36
CA LEU A 64 3.89 4.89 7.13
C LEU A 64 2.50 4.83 6.50
N TRP A 65 1.56 5.68 6.95
CA TRP A 65 0.24 5.78 6.33
C TRP A 65 0.34 6.25 4.87
N CYS A 66 1.06 7.33 4.60
CA CYS A 66 1.20 7.85 3.23
C CYS A 66 1.91 6.84 2.30
N LEU A 67 2.95 6.18 2.80
CA LEU A 67 3.69 5.15 2.07
C LEU A 67 2.80 3.94 1.76
N PHE A 68 1.96 3.54 2.72
CA PHE A 68 0.96 2.49 2.53
C PHE A 68 -0.05 2.86 1.44
N LEU A 69 -0.66 4.05 1.51
CA LEU A 69 -1.64 4.51 0.52
C LEU A 69 -1.04 4.58 -0.89
N LEU A 70 0.19 5.12 -1.01
CA LEU A 70 0.91 5.19 -2.28
C LEU A 70 1.18 3.79 -2.87
N SER A 71 1.66 2.87 -2.02
CA SER A 71 1.98 1.50 -2.43
C SER A 71 0.72 0.69 -2.77
N LEU A 72 -0.39 0.93 -2.06
CA LEU A 72 -1.69 0.33 -2.33
C LEU A 72 -2.24 0.77 -3.70
N THR A 73 -2.14 2.08 -4.01
CA THR A 73 -2.53 2.58 -5.34
C THR A 73 -1.73 1.92 -6.44
N ASP A 74 -0.40 1.96 -6.32
CA ASP A 74 0.48 1.44 -7.34
C ASP A 74 0.26 -0.06 -7.61
N GLN A 75 0.12 -0.85 -6.54
CA GLN A 75 -0.13 -2.28 -6.66
C GLN A 75 -1.53 -2.58 -7.23
N THR A 76 -2.57 -1.84 -6.82
CA THR A 76 -3.91 -2.07 -7.38
C THR A 76 -3.88 -1.84 -8.91
N ILE A 77 -3.23 -0.77 -9.36
CA ILE A 77 -3.10 -0.48 -10.80
C ILE A 77 -2.31 -1.57 -11.51
N PHE A 78 -1.20 -2.03 -10.92
CA PHE A 78 -0.41 -3.12 -11.48
C PHE A 78 -1.20 -4.42 -11.63
N ALA A 79 -1.94 -4.82 -10.59
CA ALA A 79 -2.61 -6.11 -10.52
C ALA A 79 -3.89 -6.16 -11.38
N HIS A 80 -4.68 -5.09 -11.37
CA HIS A 80 -6.03 -5.11 -11.95
C HIS A 80 -6.19 -4.24 -13.19
N PHE A 81 -5.29 -3.28 -13.39
CA PHE A 81 -5.40 -2.29 -14.46
C PHE A 81 -4.15 -2.32 -15.36
N GLY A 82 -3.77 -3.52 -15.78
CA GLY A 82 -2.56 -3.75 -16.59
C GLY A 82 -2.48 -2.96 -17.89
N HIS A 83 -3.64 -2.57 -18.46
CA HIS A 83 -3.71 -1.75 -19.67
C HIS A 83 -3.28 -0.28 -19.45
N ILE A 84 -3.51 0.30 -18.27
CA ILE A 84 -3.07 1.66 -17.92
C ILE A 84 -1.73 1.69 -17.17
N TYR A 85 -1.33 0.56 -16.56
CA TYR A 85 -0.14 0.52 -15.71
C TYR A 85 1.16 1.02 -16.39
N PRO A 86 1.45 0.74 -17.69
CA PRO A 86 2.62 1.30 -18.35
C PRO A 86 2.64 2.83 -18.36
N GLN A 87 1.50 3.46 -18.64
CA GLN A 87 1.36 4.92 -18.60
C GLN A 87 1.51 5.45 -17.18
N TRP A 88 0.80 4.86 -16.22
CA TRP A 88 0.90 5.19 -14.80
C TRP A 88 2.35 5.14 -14.30
N SER A 89 3.06 4.03 -14.58
CA SER A 89 4.43 3.84 -14.14
C SER A 89 5.40 4.82 -14.80
N ARG A 90 5.19 5.20 -16.06
CA ARG A 90 6.03 6.17 -16.77
C ARG A 90 5.86 7.57 -16.21
N VAL A 91 4.61 7.97 -15.92
CA VAL A 91 4.28 9.31 -15.44
C VAL A 91 4.71 9.49 -13.99
N THR A 92 4.34 8.55 -13.13
CA THR A 92 4.56 8.71 -11.69
C THR A 92 6.00 8.35 -11.31
N ASN A 93 6.63 7.45 -12.06
CA ASN A 93 7.98 6.93 -11.81
C ASN A 93 8.20 6.53 -10.33
N LEU A 94 7.14 6.05 -9.68
CA LEU A 94 7.16 5.74 -8.26
C LEU A 94 8.03 4.50 -7.99
N PRO A 95 8.91 4.57 -6.98
CA PRO A 95 9.58 3.39 -6.45
C PRO A 95 8.57 2.32 -6.03
N LYS A 96 8.80 1.07 -6.45
CA LYS A 96 7.91 -0.06 -6.16
C LYS A 96 8.24 -0.69 -4.82
N PHE A 97 7.23 -1.00 -4.03
CA PHE A 97 7.42 -1.80 -2.83
C PHE A 97 7.62 -3.27 -3.22
N ALA A 98 8.86 -3.73 -3.22
CA ALA A 98 9.22 -5.01 -3.81
C ALA A 98 10.35 -5.71 -3.06
N CYS A 99 10.52 -7.02 -3.30
CA CYS A 99 11.68 -7.76 -2.86
C CYS A 99 12.59 -8.13 -4.03
N PHE A 100 13.89 -8.10 -3.77
CA PHE A 100 14.93 -8.59 -4.66
C PHE A 100 15.36 -10.01 -4.26
N GLY A 101 15.72 -10.85 -5.24
CA GLY A 101 16.16 -12.23 -5.01
C GLY A 101 16.11 -13.07 -6.28
N CYS A 102 15.80 -14.36 -6.14
CA CYS A 102 15.66 -15.28 -7.28
C CYS A 102 14.57 -14.85 -8.28
N CYS A 103 13.54 -14.16 -7.78
CA CYS A 103 12.51 -13.51 -8.58
C CYS A 103 12.21 -12.14 -7.97
N ASN A 104 12.22 -11.08 -8.78
CA ASN A 104 11.71 -9.78 -8.33
C ASN A 104 10.19 -9.89 -8.16
N ARG A 105 9.67 -9.59 -6.97
CA ARG A 105 8.23 -9.71 -6.66
C ARG A 105 7.75 -8.47 -5.91
N ILE A 106 6.60 -7.95 -6.31
CA ILE A 106 5.88 -6.91 -5.55
C ILE A 106 5.52 -7.46 -4.16
N GLN A 107 5.67 -6.63 -3.14
CA GLN A 107 5.32 -6.98 -1.77
C GLN A 107 3.92 -6.49 -1.45
N ASN A 108 3.19 -7.27 -0.65
CA ASN A 108 1.88 -6.86 -0.13
C ASN A 108 2.04 -5.55 0.70
N PRO A 109 1.32 -4.45 0.38
CA PRO A 109 1.48 -3.15 1.00
C PRO A 109 1.07 -3.14 2.48
N PHE A 110 0.24 -4.09 2.94
CA PHE A 110 -0.11 -4.21 4.35
C PHE A 110 1.08 -4.53 5.25
N HIS A 111 2.16 -5.10 4.70
CA HIS A 111 3.41 -5.19 5.43
C HIS A 111 3.92 -3.81 5.90
N ILE A 112 3.54 -2.72 5.22
CA ILE A 112 3.92 -1.36 5.61
C ILE A 112 3.29 -0.96 6.95
N LEU A 113 2.11 -1.48 7.28
CA LEU A 113 1.44 -1.20 8.56
C LEU A 113 1.73 -2.27 9.61
N GLU A 114 1.74 -3.55 9.20
CA GLU A 114 1.90 -4.68 10.12
C GLU A 114 3.32 -4.83 10.67
N ARG A 115 4.36 -4.62 9.85
CA ARG A 115 5.76 -4.77 10.29
C ARG A 115 6.15 -3.77 11.38
N PRO A 116 5.81 -2.47 11.28
CA PRO A 116 6.03 -1.50 12.35
C PRO A 116 5.32 -1.81 13.67
N VAL A 117 4.14 -2.46 13.63
CA VAL A 117 3.39 -2.87 14.83
C VAL A 117 4.11 -4.01 15.55
N HIS A 118 4.63 -4.97 14.79
CA HIS A 118 5.28 -6.18 15.30
C HIS A 118 6.80 -6.09 15.36
N ASP A 119 7.37 -4.89 15.32
CA ASP A 119 8.80 -4.68 15.30
C ASP A 119 9.50 -5.37 16.50
N PRO A 120 10.26 -6.47 16.27
CA PRO A 120 10.74 -7.34 17.34
C PRO A 120 11.80 -6.69 18.22
N ALA A 121 12.48 -5.65 17.72
CA ALA A 121 13.48 -4.91 18.49
C ALA A 121 12.84 -3.81 19.36
N GLY A 122 11.62 -4.03 19.85
CA GLY A 122 10.97 -3.29 20.94
C GLY A 122 10.50 -1.87 20.64
N GLY A 123 10.75 -1.36 19.42
CA GLY A 123 10.55 0.05 19.08
C GLY A 123 9.10 0.46 18.79
N ARG A 124 8.18 -0.50 18.59
CA ARG A 124 6.78 -0.32 18.14
C ARG A 124 6.61 0.98 17.35
N LEU A 125 7.23 1.03 16.17
CA LEU A 125 7.23 2.20 15.29
C LEU A 125 5.83 2.67 14.91
N LEU A 126 4.85 1.75 14.98
CA LEU A 126 3.44 2.06 14.89
C LEU A 126 2.71 1.48 16.12
N ARG A 127 2.07 2.35 16.90
CA ARG A 127 1.30 1.93 18.08
C ARG A 127 -0.11 1.55 17.66
N LEU A 128 -0.45 0.27 17.79
CA LEU A 128 -1.70 -0.29 17.28
C LEU A 128 -2.98 0.51 17.66
N PRO A 129 -3.22 0.92 18.92
CA PRO A 129 -4.43 1.68 19.25
C PRO A 129 -4.52 3.04 18.53
N ILE A 130 -3.38 3.71 18.38
CA ILE A 130 -3.29 5.01 17.71
C ILE A 130 -3.44 4.81 16.20
N ALA A 131 -2.75 3.83 15.63
CA ALA A 131 -2.90 3.49 14.21
C ALA A 131 -4.34 3.15 13.87
N ARG A 132 -5.03 2.39 14.73
CA ARG A 132 -6.44 2.05 14.53
C ARG A 132 -7.34 3.29 14.54
N SER A 133 -7.10 4.26 15.42
CA SER A 133 -7.89 5.50 15.44
C SER A 133 -7.65 6.41 14.24
N ARG A 134 -6.56 6.20 13.48
CA ARG A 134 -6.26 6.92 12.23
C ARG A 134 -6.94 6.34 11.00
N ILE A 135 -7.55 5.15 11.07
CA ILE A 135 -8.11 4.48 9.90
C ILE A 135 -9.16 5.32 9.15
N PRO A 136 -10.16 5.95 9.81
CA PRO A 136 -11.14 6.78 9.10
C PRO A 136 -10.49 7.95 8.36
N GLU A 137 -9.49 8.58 8.98
CA GLU A 137 -8.70 9.66 8.38
C GLU A 137 -7.85 9.16 7.20
N ALA A 138 -7.22 7.99 7.33
CA ALA A 138 -6.42 7.37 6.29
C ALA A 138 -7.28 7.04 5.06
N VAL A 139 -8.46 6.45 5.26
CA VAL A 139 -9.42 6.13 4.19
C VAL A 139 -9.92 7.40 3.50
N SER A 140 -10.33 8.41 4.27
CA SER A 140 -10.77 9.69 3.71
C SER A 140 -9.66 10.40 2.93
N THR A 141 -8.42 10.31 3.40
CA THR A 141 -7.24 10.82 2.66
C THR A 141 -7.03 10.03 1.38
N TYR A 142 -7.18 8.70 1.44
CA TYR A 142 -7.00 7.83 0.30
C TYR A 142 -7.98 8.12 -0.83
N LEU A 143 -9.27 8.24 -0.50
CA LEU A 143 -10.31 8.58 -1.47
C LEU A 143 -10.03 9.91 -2.16
N ARG A 144 -9.66 10.95 -1.38
CA ARG A 144 -9.28 12.26 -1.94
C ARG A 144 -8.02 12.18 -2.82
N MET A 145 -7.03 11.36 -2.44
CA MET A 145 -5.86 11.12 -3.28
C MET A 145 -6.28 10.53 -4.63
N LEU A 146 -7.14 9.50 -4.64
CA LEU A 146 -7.64 8.87 -5.86
C LEU A 146 -8.43 9.86 -6.73
N GLU A 147 -9.32 10.65 -6.12
CA GLU A 147 -10.09 11.70 -6.80
C GLU A 147 -9.17 12.76 -7.44
N SER A 148 -8.16 13.23 -6.71
CA SER A 148 -7.21 14.22 -7.23
C SER A 148 -6.26 13.68 -8.31
N SER A 149 -6.05 12.36 -8.34
CA SER A 149 -5.15 11.69 -9.30
C SER A 149 -5.88 11.30 -10.59
N SER A 150 -7.21 11.19 -10.53
CA SER A 150 -8.08 10.70 -11.62
C SER A 150 -8.02 11.54 -12.91
N PRO A 151 -7.97 12.89 -12.89
CA PRO A 151 -8.16 13.66 -14.14
C PRO A 151 -6.97 13.70 -15.10
N ALA A 152 -5.74 13.39 -14.68
CA ALA A 152 -4.55 13.61 -15.53
C ALA A 152 -3.96 12.33 -16.15
N HIS A 153 -4.11 11.16 -15.50
CA HIS A 153 -3.34 9.96 -15.85
C HIS A 153 -4.14 8.65 -15.81
N LEU A 154 -5.40 8.71 -15.39
CA LEU A 154 -6.29 7.56 -15.21
C LEU A 154 -7.61 7.78 -15.96
N GLU A 155 -7.56 8.43 -17.13
CA GLU A 155 -8.75 8.68 -17.95
C GLU A 155 -9.53 7.36 -18.09
N ASN A 156 -10.78 7.36 -17.61
CA ASN A 156 -11.72 6.23 -17.57
C ASN A 156 -11.62 5.23 -16.40
N LEU A 157 -10.74 5.41 -15.42
CA LEU A 157 -10.78 4.59 -14.21
C LEU A 157 -11.80 5.15 -13.21
N ALA A 158 -12.98 4.53 -13.15
CA ALA A 158 -13.96 4.87 -12.12
C ALA A 158 -13.44 4.48 -10.73
N ILE A 159 -13.59 5.37 -9.76
CA ILE A 159 -13.14 5.15 -8.37
C ILE A 159 -13.80 3.90 -7.78
N ASN A 160 -15.06 3.62 -8.13
CA ASN A 160 -15.77 2.42 -7.70
C ASN A 160 -15.13 1.14 -8.25
N ASP A 161 -14.68 1.14 -9.51
CA ASP A 161 -14.00 -0.01 -10.12
C ASP A 161 -12.64 -0.22 -9.47
N PHE A 162 -11.90 0.87 -9.27
CA PHE A 162 -10.63 0.84 -8.54
C PHE A 162 -10.81 0.26 -7.15
N ALA A 163 -11.78 0.75 -6.38
CA ALA A 163 -12.00 0.30 -5.02
C ALA A 163 -12.49 -1.16 -4.94
N ASN A 164 -13.38 -1.57 -5.86
CA ASN A 164 -13.80 -2.97 -5.96
C ASN A 164 -12.62 -3.89 -6.25
N ALA A 165 -11.75 -3.50 -7.19
CA ALA A 165 -10.54 -4.22 -7.50
C ALA A 165 -9.61 -4.30 -6.28
N THR A 166 -9.37 -3.17 -5.59
CA THR A 166 -8.59 -3.16 -4.36
C THR A 166 -9.18 -4.12 -3.32
N ILE A 167 -10.48 -4.03 -3.00
CA ILE A 167 -11.12 -4.86 -1.96
C ILE A 167 -11.09 -6.35 -2.30
N ALA A 168 -11.24 -6.71 -3.58
CA ALA A 168 -11.32 -8.09 -4.04
C ALA A 168 -9.96 -8.73 -4.37
N ASP A 169 -8.87 -7.97 -4.36
CA ASP A 169 -7.53 -8.48 -4.67
C ASP A 169 -7.12 -9.59 -3.68
N PRO A 170 -6.89 -10.83 -4.14
CA PRO A 170 -6.49 -11.94 -3.26
C PRO A 170 -5.05 -11.77 -2.73
N ASP A 171 -4.18 -11.02 -3.41
CA ASP A 171 -2.83 -10.71 -2.93
C ASP A 171 -2.88 -9.68 -1.79
N PHE A 172 -3.87 -8.78 -1.79
CA PHE A 172 -4.24 -7.98 -0.62
C PHE A 172 -5.03 -8.83 0.37
N HIS A 173 -4.29 -9.65 1.13
CA HIS A 173 -4.88 -10.40 2.25
C HIS A 173 -5.35 -9.45 3.36
N PHE A 174 -6.48 -8.78 3.16
CA PHE A 174 -7.16 -7.99 4.18
C PHE A 174 -7.57 -8.82 5.41
N GLY A 175 -7.45 -10.15 5.34
CA GLY A 175 -7.62 -11.06 6.48
C GLY A 175 -6.37 -11.20 7.37
N HIS A 176 -5.20 -10.72 6.95
CA HIS A 176 -3.97 -10.81 7.75
C HIS A 176 -3.69 -9.50 8.47
N GLY A 177 -3.92 -9.51 9.79
CA GLY A 177 -3.58 -8.41 10.68
C GLY A 177 -4.74 -7.44 10.92
N MET A 178 -4.77 -6.87 12.13
CA MET A 178 -5.91 -6.07 12.61
C MET A 178 -6.07 -4.75 11.86
N LEU A 179 -4.96 -4.13 11.41
CA LEU A 179 -5.02 -2.85 10.71
C LEU A 179 -5.49 -3.03 9.27
N ALA A 180 -5.03 -4.09 8.60
CA ALA A 180 -5.47 -4.41 7.26
C ALA A 180 -6.99 -4.63 7.19
N ARG A 181 -7.51 -5.48 8.09
CA ARG A 181 -8.94 -5.76 8.18
C ARG A 181 -9.77 -4.50 8.43
N ALA A 182 -9.39 -3.71 9.44
CA ALA A 182 -10.13 -2.51 9.81
C ALA A 182 -10.06 -1.44 8.71
N PHE A 183 -8.94 -1.31 7.99
CA PHE A 183 -8.85 -0.43 6.83
C PHE A 183 -9.80 -0.86 5.71
N ARG A 184 -9.90 -2.17 5.42
CA ARG A 184 -10.87 -2.68 4.42
C ARG A 184 -12.31 -2.33 4.78
N GLU A 185 -12.68 -2.62 6.02
CA GLU A 185 -14.05 -2.43 6.51
C GLU A 185 -14.43 -0.95 6.41
N GLU A 186 -13.56 -0.05 6.86
CA GLU A 186 -13.77 1.39 6.74
C GLU A 186 -13.81 1.86 5.27
N PHE A 187 -12.92 1.34 4.42
CA PHE A 187 -12.90 1.67 2.99
C PHE A 187 -14.20 1.28 2.31
N ALA A 188 -14.71 0.07 2.59
CA ALA A 188 -16.00 -0.39 2.09
C ALA A 188 -17.17 0.45 2.61
N VAL A 189 -17.15 0.84 3.90
CA VAL A 189 -18.19 1.69 4.50
C VAL A 189 -18.25 3.06 3.85
N GLN A 190 -17.11 3.75 3.71
CA GLN A 190 -17.09 5.10 3.13
C GLN A 190 -17.49 5.13 1.65
N LEU A 191 -17.33 4.02 0.93
CA LEU A 191 -17.77 3.85 -0.45
C LEU A 191 -19.21 3.35 -0.61
N GLY A 192 -19.93 3.12 0.50
CA GLY A 192 -21.30 2.61 0.47
C GLY A 192 -21.42 1.13 0.09
N PHE A 193 -20.34 0.35 0.15
CA PHE A 193 -20.31 -1.09 -0.16
C PHE A 193 -20.72 -1.98 1.03
N ALA A 194 -21.49 -1.47 1.99
CA ALA A 194 -21.72 -2.01 3.33
C ALA A 194 -22.39 -3.43 3.43
N SER A 195 -22.44 -4.22 2.36
CA SER A 195 -22.99 -5.59 2.38
C SER A 195 -22.13 -6.67 1.69
N ARG A 196 -20.85 -6.41 1.38
CA ARG A 196 -19.97 -7.41 0.71
C ARG A 196 -18.78 -7.93 1.53
N CYS A 197 -18.68 -7.57 2.81
CA CYS A 197 -17.52 -7.89 3.65
C CYS A 197 -17.72 -9.01 4.67
N GLU A 198 -18.75 -9.87 4.54
CA GLU A 198 -18.77 -11.11 5.31
C GLU A 198 -17.82 -12.14 4.70
N PRO A 199 -16.89 -12.73 5.46
CA PRO A 199 -16.22 -13.94 5.01
C PRO A 199 -17.29 -15.03 4.90
N ALA A 200 -17.31 -15.75 3.78
CA ALA A 200 -18.10 -16.97 3.66
C ALA A 200 -17.78 -17.85 4.87
N ALA A 201 -18.80 -18.13 5.69
CA ALA A 201 -18.67 -19.05 6.81
C ALA A 201 -18.08 -20.36 6.29
N ALA A 202 -17.00 -20.82 6.92
CA ALA A 202 -16.44 -22.14 6.62
C ALA A 202 -17.56 -23.18 6.80
N PRO A 203 -17.68 -24.17 5.89
CA PRO A 203 -18.68 -25.21 6.05
C PRO A 203 -18.39 -25.94 7.36
N GLU A 204 -19.38 -25.91 8.26
CA GLU A 204 -19.42 -26.72 9.47
C GLU A 204 -19.13 -28.17 9.04
N ALA A 205 -17.98 -28.69 9.49
CA ALA A 205 -17.66 -30.09 9.32
C ALA A 205 -18.71 -30.88 10.10
N ALA A 206 -19.59 -31.55 9.35
CA ALA A 206 -20.61 -32.44 9.88
C ALA A 206 -19.95 -33.47 10.81
N ALA A 207 -20.48 -33.56 12.03
CA ALA A 207 -20.18 -34.60 13.00
C ALA A 207 -20.78 -35.95 12.60
#